data_AF-A0A401ZRU6-F1
#
_entry.id   AF-A0A401ZRU6-F1
#
_cell.length_a   1.000
_cell.length_b   1.000
_cell.length_c   1.000
_cell.angle_alpha   90.00
_cell.angle_beta   90.00
_cell.angle_gamma   90.00
#
_symmetry.space_group_name_H-M   'P 1'
#
loop_
_entity.id
_entity.type
_entity.pdbx_description
1 polymer ?
#
loop_
_entity_poly.entity_id
_entity_poly.type
_entity_poly.pdbx_seq_one_letter_code
_entity_poly.pdbx_strand_id
1 'polypeptide(L)'
;MIPQSFSPQMYESDEHHHLGTLEGVYIRHVTLSGKIALVGLSLSILFVAIDALLLLIWGAVSMSMQSPIGFTQSIFLVGKLLSFIRGEELIAPFLHPRLSVSIYTEGLIYRKGRRTRVVRWDEIQSIRRQFKIYRSRGKVKHVSPTYTCILAQQPDIVLYAGIDHIAEIGTLIEHKLTQRLLPQLQADYEANKFIEFNTFFLDQQHIGDWKQETIWRQVSRIEVGLENIVVEIADEKTDQIVVPATNMDNVCALEALLESIQKEKGFELSLTATPQVQSIKQGNPYENTIQRQQRGQTSWVSTLVLTLLSIAGLALQTWVFYDSLSQERLADLPAQTFQVSTTPTIIIKVDAIDQLFIRNKGNDNNQVSVEGWKKVTGIGSLDNIQQQATRNGNTINLSWTMQQKNFLGLGAEKVFLLIDIPVNSNVQIETRTGDLFINDINGEIKVKTQTGSINLQTTLRGHSQVQSTSGQINFCGSLDPQSSDLFKSDSGNINITLPSNAALNLSSSNSTNQIYNDFNNNETGTVPRTRLEITTRTGTVTIHKGIVSDPKLFCS
;
A
#
# COMPACT_ATOMS: atom_id res chain seq x y z
N MET A 1 35.23 -42.50 36.66
CA MET A 1 34.19 -42.41 35.60
C MET A 1 33.75 -40.97 35.51
N ILE A 2 33.91 -40.40 34.32
CA ILE A 2 33.73 -38.97 34.00
C ILE A 2 32.25 -38.73 33.68
N PRO A 3 31.58 -37.70 34.24
CA PRO A 3 30.34 -37.20 33.67
C PRO A 3 30.67 -36.36 32.44
N GLN A 4 30.14 -36.76 31.29
CA GLN A 4 30.34 -36.08 30.01
C GLN A 4 29.71 -34.70 30.01
N SER A 5 30.54 -33.72 29.66
CA SER A 5 30.21 -32.33 29.33
C SER A 5 29.23 -32.25 28.15
N PHE A 6 28.08 -31.63 28.34
CA PHE A 6 27.19 -31.18 27.27
C PHE A 6 27.35 -29.66 27.04
N SER A 7 27.46 -29.31 25.76
CA SER A 7 27.96 -28.04 25.20
C SER A 7 27.22 -26.76 25.66
N PRO A 8 27.94 -25.68 26.03
CA PRO A 8 27.41 -24.42 26.57
C PRO A 8 27.32 -23.28 25.51
N GLN A 9 26.47 -23.37 24.49
CA GLN A 9 26.44 -22.31 23.43
C GLN A 9 25.19 -21.42 23.37
N MET A 10 24.34 -21.40 24.40
CA MET A 10 23.25 -20.39 24.50
C MET A 10 23.17 -19.62 25.83
N TYR A 11 24.04 -19.92 26.80
CA TYR A 11 24.16 -19.14 28.05
C TYR A 11 25.36 -18.19 28.06
N GLU A 12 26.26 -18.29 27.08
CA GLU A 12 27.59 -17.65 27.07
C GLU A 12 27.61 -16.18 26.61
N SER A 13 26.48 -15.46 26.65
CA SER A 13 26.47 -14.01 26.37
C SER A 13 25.97 -13.13 27.52
N ASP A 14 25.46 -13.73 28.60
CA ASP A 14 24.97 -12.99 29.78
C ASP A 14 26.02 -12.91 30.92
N GLU A 15 27.10 -13.68 30.88
CA GLU A 15 28.18 -13.69 31.90
C GLU A 15 29.09 -12.44 31.89
N HIS A 16 28.99 -11.56 30.89
CA HIS A 16 29.90 -10.40 30.78
C HIS A 16 29.43 -9.12 31.48
N HIS A 17 28.26 -9.09 32.11
CA HIS A 17 27.67 -7.82 32.56
C HIS A 17 27.79 -7.52 34.06
N HIS A 18 28.37 -8.43 34.87
CA HIS A 18 28.60 -8.22 36.32
C HIS A 18 27.37 -7.65 37.08
N LEU A 19 26.15 -8.05 36.73
CA LEU A 19 24.91 -7.55 37.35
C LEU A 19 24.40 -8.40 38.54
N GLY A 20 25.19 -9.39 38.98
CA GLY A 20 24.82 -10.30 40.07
C GLY A 20 23.83 -11.39 39.66
N THR A 21 22.99 -11.87 40.58
CA THR A 21 22.10 -13.03 40.35
C THR A 21 20.80 -12.61 39.67
N LEU A 22 20.33 -13.41 38.71
CA LEU A 22 19.08 -13.18 38.00
C LEU A 22 17.88 -13.38 38.94
N GLU A 23 17.03 -12.35 39.08
CA GLU A 23 15.82 -12.37 39.91
C GLU A 23 14.55 -12.70 39.08
N GLY A 24 14.51 -12.30 37.81
CA GLY A 24 13.37 -12.60 36.93
C GLY A 24 13.58 -12.25 35.46
N VAL A 25 12.88 -12.95 34.57
CA VAL A 25 12.88 -12.69 33.12
C VAL A 25 11.46 -12.54 32.61
N TYR A 26 11.17 -11.38 32.04
CA TYR A 26 9.86 -11.02 31.54
C TYR A 26 9.92 -10.79 30.04
N ILE A 27 9.08 -11.50 29.28
CA ILE A 27 9.10 -11.49 27.82
C ILE A 27 7.71 -11.08 27.33
N ARG A 28 7.63 -10.44 26.17
CA ARG A 28 6.37 -10.22 25.47
C ARG A 28 5.82 -11.53 24.88
N HIS A 29 4.72 -12.06 25.40
CA HIS A 29 3.91 -13.05 24.70
C HIS A 29 3.07 -12.37 23.61
N VAL A 30 3.43 -12.63 22.35
CA VAL A 30 2.57 -12.29 21.22
C VAL A 30 1.52 -13.38 21.12
N THR A 31 0.32 -13.14 21.66
CA THR A 31 -0.86 -13.87 21.19
C THR A 31 -1.27 -13.24 19.86
N LEU A 32 -1.09 -13.97 18.76
CA LEU A 32 -1.59 -13.54 17.47
C LEU A 32 -3.10 -13.34 17.63
N SER A 33 -3.60 -12.12 17.46
CA SER A 33 -5.04 -11.88 17.65
C SER A 33 -5.80 -12.86 16.75
N GLY A 34 -6.86 -13.48 17.24
CA GLY A 34 -7.64 -14.46 16.47
C GLY A 34 -8.09 -13.95 15.09
N LYS A 35 -8.09 -12.62 14.87
CA LYS A 35 -8.35 -11.99 13.57
C LYS A 35 -7.22 -12.21 12.55
N ILE A 36 -5.95 -12.23 12.95
CA ILE A 36 -4.82 -12.51 12.04
C ILE A 36 -4.81 -14.00 11.68
N ALA A 37 -5.09 -14.87 12.65
CA ALA A 37 -5.28 -16.29 12.40
C ALA A 37 -6.47 -16.54 11.45
N LEU A 38 -7.61 -15.87 11.66
CA LEU A 38 -8.78 -15.92 10.76
C LEU A 38 -8.48 -15.41 9.34
N VAL A 39 -7.75 -14.30 9.22
CA VAL A 39 -7.34 -13.77 7.91
C VAL A 39 -6.40 -14.74 7.21
N GLY A 40 -5.43 -15.32 7.93
CA GLY A 40 -4.55 -16.36 7.41
C GLY A 40 -5.32 -17.61 6.96
N LEU A 41 -6.27 -18.08 7.77
CA LEU A 41 -7.11 -19.24 7.48
C LEU A 41 -7.99 -18.98 6.25
N SER A 42 -8.56 -17.77 6.12
CA SER A 42 -9.34 -17.35 4.96
C SER A 42 -8.50 -17.25 3.68
N LEU A 43 -7.26 -16.75 3.77
CA LEU A 43 -6.31 -16.72 2.65
C LEU A 43 -5.89 -18.14 2.23
N SER A 44 -5.65 -19.05 3.17
CA SER A 44 -5.34 -20.44 2.84
C SER A 44 -6.51 -21.16 2.17
N ILE A 45 -7.75 -20.93 2.63
CA ILE A 45 -8.95 -21.46 1.96
C ILE A 45 -9.07 -20.89 0.55
N LEU A 46 -8.79 -19.59 0.37
CA LEU A 46 -8.79 -18.94 -0.94
C LEU A 46 -7.76 -19.56 -1.89
N PHE A 47 -6.53 -19.82 -1.42
CA PHE A 47 -5.50 -20.46 -2.23
C PHE A 47 -5.85 -21.91 -2.59
N VAL A 48 -6.43 -22.68 -1.66
CA VAL A 48 -6.92 -24.03 -1.95
C VAL A 48 -8.06 -24.00 -2.97
N ALA A 49 -8.96 -23.02 -2.87
CA ALA A 49 -10.05 -22.84 -3.84
C ALA A 49 -9.51 -22.44 -5.23
N ILE A 50 -8.49 -21.59 -5.30
CA ILE A 50 -7.82 -21.22 -6.55
C ILE A 50 -7.12 -22.44 -7.17
N ASP A 51 -6.40 -23.24 -6.38
CA ASP A 51 -5.76 -24.47 -6.87
C ASP A 51 -6.80 -25.50 -7.35
N ALA A 52 -7.91 -25.66 -6.62
CA ALA A 52 -9.02 -26.52 -7.04
C ALA A 52 -9.69 -26.03 -8.34
N LEU A 53 -9.84 -24.72 -8.49
CA LEU A 53 -10.37 -24.10 -9.70
C LEU A 53 -9.41 -24.31 -10.89
N LEU A 54 -8.10 -24.13 -10.67
CA LEU A 54 -7.07 -24.39 -11.68
C LEU A 54 -7.05 -25.86 -12.08
N LEU A 55 -7.21 -26.79 -11.14
CA LEU A 55 -7.36 -28.23 -11.39
C LEU A 55 -8.63 -28.55 -12.18
N LEU A 56 -9.75 -27.90 -11.91
CA LEU A 56 -10.99 -28.08 -12.69
C LEU A 56 -10.85 -27.53 -14.11
N ILE A 57 -10.19 -26.38 -14.27
CA ILE A 57 -9.89 -25.78 -15.57
C ILE A 57 -8.94 -26.67 -16.37
N TRP A 58 -7.90 -27.24 -15.75
CA TRP A 58 -6.98 -28.16 -16.40
C TRP A 58 -7.60 -29.53 -16.69
N GLY A 59 -8.38 -30.08 -15.76
CA GLY A 59 -9.09 -31.35 -15.93
C GLY A 59 -10.11 -31.32 -17.06
N ALA A 60 -10.68 -30.15 -17.37
CA ALA A 60 -11.54 -29.95 -18.53
C ALA A 60 -10.76 -29.87 -19.86
N VAL A 61 -9.46 -29.56 -19.83
CA VAL A 61 -8.61 -29.36 -21.02
C VAL A 61 -7.78 -30.61 -21.35
N SER A 62 -7.52 -31.52 -20.41
CA SER A 62 -6.71 -32.72 -20.66
C SER A 62 -7.40 -34.02 -20.21
N MET A 63 -8.22 -34.63 -21.08
CA MET A 63 -8.69 -36.01 -20.92
C MET A 63 -7.65 -37.08 -21.30
N SER A 64 -6.39 -36.71 -21.53
CA SER A 64 -5.33 -37.67 -21.78
C SER A 64 -4.00 -37.19 -21.21
N MET A 65 -3.72 -37.50 -19.94
CA MET A 65 -2.40 -37.94 -19.50
C MET A 65 -2.38 -38.26 -18.01
N GLN A 66 -2.05 -39.52 -17.70
CA GLN A 66 -1.43 -39.90 -16.44
C GLN A 66 -0.08 -39.19 -16.34
N SER A 67 -0.05 -37.97 -15.78
CA SER A 67 1.21 -37.29 -15.47
C SER A 67 1.42 -37.21 -13.95
N PRO A 68 2.66 -37.36 -13.48
CA PRO A 68 3.03 -37.29 -12.06
C PRO A 68 2.78 -35.91 -11.41
N ILE A 69 2.26 -34.94 -12.17
CA ILE A 69 2.02 -33.55 -11.77
C ILE A 69 0.92 -33.47 -10.69
N GLY A 70 -0.14 -34.27 -10.81
CA GLY A 70 -1.22 -34.30 -9.80
C GLY A 70 -0.76 -34.82 -8.43
N PHE A 71 0.21 -35.73 -8.41
CA PHE A 71 0.81 -36.26 -7.17
C PHE A 71 1.74 -35.23 -6.52
N THR A 72 2.49 -34.46 -7.32
CA THR A 72 3.32 -33.37 -6.80
C THR A 72 2.49 -32.23 -6.20
N GLN A 73 1.32 -31.92 -6.76
CA GLN A 73 0.42 -30.88 -6.25
C GLN A 73 -0.24 -31.27 -4.91
N SER A 74 -0.61 -32.54 -4.74
CA SER A 74 -1.18 -33.04 -3.49
C SER A 74 -0.14 -33.13 -2.35
N ILE A 75 1.11 -33.50 -2.67
CA ILE A 75 2.24 -33.39 -1.73
C ILE A 75 2.50 -31.91 -1.36
N PHE A 76 2.34 -30.97 -2.30
CA PHE A 76 2.53 -29.54 -2.07
C PHE A 76 1.45 -28.95 -1.15
N LEU A 77 0.19 -29.37 -1.29
CA LEU A 77 -0.92 -28.97 -0.42
C LEU A 77 -0.73 -29.48 1.02
N VAL A 78 -0.33 -30.74 1.18
CA VAL A 78 0.00 -31.31 2.51
C VAL A 78 1.23 -30.61 3.10
N GLY A 79 2.23 -30.29 2.28
CA GLY A 79 3.43 -29.54 2.68
C GLY A 79 3.10 -28.11 3.14
N LYS A 80 2.23 -27.38 2.43
CA LYS A 80 1.76 -26.05 2.84
C LYS A 80 0.93 -26.11 4.13
N LEU A 81 0.06 -27.11 4.28
CA LEU A 81 -0.74 -27.30 5.48
C LEU A 81 0.14 -27.59 6.71
N LEU A 82 1.15 -28.45 6.55
CA LEU A 82 2.15 -28.75 7.59
C LEU A 82 3.08 -27.56 7.87
N SER A 83 3.43 -26.77 6.85
CA SER A 83 4.19 -25.53 6.98
C SER A 83 3.40 -24.42 7.66
N PHE A 84 2.07 -24.43 7.60
CA PHE A 84 1.23 -23.44 8.27
C PHE A 84 1.09 -23.75 9.77
N ILE A 85 0.90 -25.03 10.11
CA ILE A 85 0.91 -25.52 11.49
C ILE A 85 2.27 -25.28 12.17
N ARG A 86 3.38 -25.32 11.42
CA ARG A 86 4.73 -24.96 11.90
C ARG A 86 5.10 -23.48 11.72
N GLY A 87 4.41 -22.75 10.86
CA GLY A 87 4.68 -21.35 10.51
C GLY A 87 4.25 -20.36 11.59
N GLU A 88 3.28 -20.74 12.43
CA GLU A 88 2.92 -20.01 13.65
C GLU A 88 4.13 -19.81 14.59
N GLU A 89 5.08 -20.75 14.63
CA GLU A 89 6.30 -20.63 15.45
C GLU A 89 7.43 -19.87 14.73
N LEU A 90 7.49 -19.92 13.39
CA LEU A 90 8.62 -19.36 12.61
C LEU A 90 8.44 -17.88 12.24
N ILE A 91 7.20 -17.37 12.08
CA ILE A 91 6.94 -16.01 11.58
C ILE A 91 6.77 -15.00 12.72
N ALA A 92 6.29 -15.45 13.89
CA ALA A 92 6.09 -14.60 15.07
C ALA A 92 7.33 -13.76 15.50
N PRO A 93 8.59 -14.24 15.37
CA PRO A 93 9.77 -13.45 15.73
C PRO A 93 10.10 -12.31 14.75
N PHE A 94 9.66 -12.38 13.49
CA PHE A 94 10.02 -11.39 12.45
C PHE A 94 9.07 -10.19 12.42
N LEU A 95 7.80 -10.37 12.74
CA LEU A 95 6.80 -9.29 12.71
C LEU A 95 6.82 -8.39 13.96
N HIS A 96 7.44 -8.85 15.06
CA HIS A 96 7.50 -8.10 16.30
C HIS A 96 8.90 -8.21 16.93
N PRO A 97 9.61 -7.10 17.19
CA PRO A 97 10.87 -7.15 17.90
C PRO A 97 10.66 -7.81 19.26
N ARG A 98 11.42 -8.87 19.57
CA ARG A 98 11.41 -9.52 20.89
C ARG A 98 11.71 -8.45 21.92
N LEU A 99 10.72 -8.19 22.78
CA LEU A 99 10.87 -7.29 23.90
C LEU A 99 11.03 -8.15 25.14
N SER A 100 12.12 -7.98 25.88
CA SER A 100 12.32 -8.65 27.15
C SER A 100 13.04 -7.76 28.16
N VAL A 101 12.71 -7.97 29.43
CA VAL A 101 13.33 -7.32 30.58
C VAL A 101 13.82 -8.42 31.50
N SER A 102 15.13 -8.47 31.73
CA SER A 102 15.75 -9.37 32.70
C SER A 102 16.22 -8.55 33.89
N ILE A 103 15.77 -8.90 35.09
CA ILE A 103 16.08 -8.17 36.32
C ILE A 103 17.09 -8.99 37.12
N TYR A 104 18.15 -8.32 37.58
CA TYR A 104 19.23 -8.88 38.36
C TYR A 104 19.38 -8.11 39.68
N THR A 105 20.16 -8.66 40.61
CA THR A 105 20.38 -8.01 41.92
C THR A 105 20.97 -6.60 41.80
N GLU A 106 21.89 -6.36 40.85
CA GLU A 106 22.61 -5.07 40.67
C GLU A 106 22.16 -4.25 39.45
N GLY A 107 21.18 -4.72 38.68
CA GLY A 107 20.64 -3.97 37.56
C GLY A 107 19.62 -4.71 36.71
N LEU A 108 19.34 -4.19 35.53
CA LEU A 108 18.43 -4.79 34.56
C LEU A 108 19.02 -4.80 33.15
N ILE A 109 18.56 -5.76 32.35
CA ILE A 109 18.83 -5.84 30.92
C ILE A 109 17.50 -5.64 30.18
N TYR A 110 17.43 -4.57 29.39
CA TYR A 110 16.31 -4.26 28.52
C TYR A 110 16.65 -4.61 27.07
N ARG A 111 15.96 -5.59 26.49
CA ARG A 111 16.12 -6.00 25.08
C ARG A 111 14.90 -5.55 24.27
N LYS A 112 15.15 -4.84 23.17
CA LYS A 112 14.14 -4.42 22.19
C LYS A 112 14.64 -4.74 20.78
N GLY A 113 14.20 -5.89 20.25
CA GLY A 113 14.64 -6.38 18.95
C GLY A 113 16.12 -6.78 18.99
N ARG A 114 16.96 -6.10 18.19
CA ARG A 114 18.42 -6.31 18.19
C ARG A 114 19.17 -5.41 19.19
N ARG A 115 18.48 -4.46 19.82
CA ARG A 115 19.10 -3.53 20.78
C ARG A 115 19.01 -4.13 22.18
N THR A 116 20.17 -4.34 22.80
CA THR A 116 20.29 -4.72 24.20
C THR A 116 20.83 -3.52 24.96
N ARG A 117 20.18 -3.17 26.07
CA ARG A 117 20.64 -2.15 27.01
C ARG A 117 20.84 -2.79 28.36
N VAL A 118 21.99 -2.55 28.95
CA VAL A 118 22.36 -3.03 30.27
C VAL A 118 22.43 -1.79 31.14
N VAL A 119 21.68 -1.80 32.23
CA VAL A 119 21.47 -0.64 33.10
C VAL A 119 21.64 -1.11 34.53
N ARG A 120 22.59 -0.51 35.24
CA ARG A 120 22.73 -0.76 36.68
C ARG A 120 21.74 0.09 37.48
N TRP A 121 21.43 -0.33 38.71
CA TRP A 121 20.50 0.43 39.56
C TRP A 121 21.00 1.84 39.87
N ASP A 122 22.32 2.05 39.95
CA ASP A 122 22.96 3.36 40.15
C ASP A 122 22.68 4.35 39.00
N GLU A 123 22.53 3.86 37.77
CA GLU A 123 22.29 4.68 36.58
C GLU A 123 20.86 5.22 36.44
N ILE A 124 19.88 4.59 37.10
CA ILE A 124 18.48 5.02 37.09
C ILE A 124 18.32 6.12 38.13
N GLN A 125 17.97 7.33 37.71
CA GLN A 125 17.78 8.47 38.61
C GLN A 125 16.41 8.46 39.26
N SER A 126 15.37 8.31 38.44
CA SER A 126 13.99 8.26 38.89
C SER A 126 13.16 7.29 38.05
N ILE A 127 12.03 6.89 38.62
CA ILE A 127 10.99 6.13 37.93
C ILE A 127 9.68 6.88 37.98
N ARG A 128 9.02 6.99 36.82
CA ARG A 128 7.70 7.59 36.66
C ARG A 128 6.67 6.54 36.29
N ARG A 129 5.52 6.58 36.97
CA ARG A 129 4.39 5.67 36.73
C ARG A 129 3.23 6.42 36.07
N GLN A 130 2.81 5.95 34.89
CA GLN A 130 1.68 6.49 34.12
C GLN A 130 0.65 5.40 33.84
N PHE A 131 -0.63 5.76 33.82
CA PHE A 131 -1.71 4.82 33.52
C PHE A 131 -2.28 5.05 32.13
N LYS A 132 -2.23 4.02 31.27
CA LYS A 132 -2.89 4.04 29.96
C LYS A 132 -4.26 3.39 30.07
N ILE A 133 -5.31 4.19 29.85
CA ILE A 133 -6.71 3.76 29.94
C ILE A 133 -7.20 3.29 28.56
N TYR A 134 -7.61 2.02 28.47
CA TYR A 134 -8.22 1.46 27.27
C TYR A 134 -9.74 1.50 27.40
N ARG A 135 -10.40 2.34 26.58
CA ARG A 135 -11.86 2.50 26.54
C ARG A 135 -12.47 1.79 25.34
N SER A 136 -13.65 1.19 25.53
CA SER A 136 -14.47 0.60 24.46
C SER A 136 -15.93 0.97 24.69
N ARG A 137 -16.56 1.60 23.70
CA ARG A 137 -17.96 2.11 23.80
C ARG A 137 -18.19 2.97 25.05
N GLY A 138 -17.25 3.88 25.35
CA GLY A 138 -17.34 4.78 26.51
C GLY A 138 -17.03 4.15 27.88
N LYS A 139 -16.93 2.82 27.99
CA LYS A 139 -16.57 2.13 29.25
C LYS A 139 -15.08 1.82 29.30
N VAL A 140 -14.45 2.05 30.45
CA VAL A 140 -13.07 1.62 30.73
C VAL A 140 -13.04 0.10 30.75
N LYS A 141 -12.24 -0.51 29.85
CA LYS A 141 -12.15 -1.95 29.68
C LYS A 141 -10.94 -2.54 30.42
N HIS A 142 -9.84 -1.80 30.44
CA HIS A 142 -8.61 -2.15 31.14
C HIS A 142 -7.76 -0.89 31.34
N VAL A 143 -7.06 -0.81 32.47
CA VAL A 143 -6.05 0.22 32.75
C VAL A 143 -4.72 -0.51 32.87
N SER A 144 -3.73 -0.07 32.10
CA SER A 144 -2.40 -0.69 32.10
C SER A 144 -1.34 0.33 32.53
N PRO A 145 -0.50 0.02 33.52
CA PRO A 145 0.57 0.91 33.93
C PRO A 145 1.69 0.92 32.88
N THR A 146 2.34 2.07 32.77
CA THR A 146 3.53 2.33 31.96
C THR A 146 4.57 2.95 32.90
N TYR A 147 5.74 2.34 32.99
CA TYR A 147 6.83 2.81 33.83
C TYR A 147 7.93 3.38 32.96
N THR A 148 8.38 4.60 33.27
CA THR A 148 9.50 5.24 32.58
C THR A 148 10.64 5.36 33.57
N CYS A 149 11.72 4.61 33.33
CA CYS A 149 12.97 4.77 34.06
C CYS A 149 13.76 5.90 33.39
N ILE A 150 14.04 6.95 34.14
CA ILE A 150 14.81 8.12 33.69
C ILE A 150 16.27 7.88 34.06
N LEU A 151 17.15 7.93 33.06
CA LEU A 151 18.59 7.65 33.23
C LEU A 151 19.42 8.90 33.10
N ALA A 152 20.49 9.00 33.89
CA ALA A 152 21.36 10.19 33.93
C ALA A 152 22.11 10.47 32.62
N GLN A 153 22.60 9.40 31.98
CA GLN A 153 23.56 9.48 30.87
C GLN A 153 23.06 8.77 29.61
N GLN A 154 21.86 8.18 29.66
CA GLN A 154 21.29 7.38 28.58
C GLN A 154 19.83 7.78 28.33
N PRO A 155 19.27 7.50 27.14
CA PRO A 155 17.86 7.73 26.88
C PRO A 155 16.98 6.83 27.73
N ASP A 156 15.89 7.40 28.26
CA ASP A 156 14.91 6.74 29.13
C ASP A 156 14.43 5.38 28.62
N ILE A 157 14.16 4.48 29.56
CA ILE A 157 13.58 3.17 29.29
C ILE A 157 12.09 3.21 29.61
N VAL A 158 11.28 3.05 28.57
CA VAL A 158 9.81 2.97 28.69
C VAL A 158 9.36 1.50 28.69
N LEU A 159 8.81 1.09 29.82
CA LEU A 159 8.20 -0.21 30.06
C LEU A 159 6.68 -0.05 29.93
N TYR A 160 6.06 -0.74 28.96
CA TYR A 160 4.64 -0.58 28.64
C TYR A 160 3.92 -1.93 28.58
N ALA A 161 2.59 -1.86 28.48
CA ALA A 161 1.62 -2.98 28.41
C ALA A 161 1.93 -4.14 27.44
N GLY A 162 2.94 -4.00 26.58
CA GLY A 162 3.39 -5.07 25.70
C GLY A 162 4.29 -6.11 26.38
N ILE A 163 4.67 -5.93 27.65
CA ILE A 163 5.42 -6.91 28.45
C ILE A 163 4.43 -7.60 29.39
N ASP A 164 4.49 -8.93 29.47
CA ASP A 164 3.67 -9.65 30.44
C ASP A 164 4.09 -9.31 31.86
N HIS A 165 3.13 -9.23 32.78
CA HIS A 165 3.36 -8.87 34.17
C HIS A 165 4.03 -7.48 34.36
N ILE A 166 3.77 -6.51 33.48
CA ILE A 166 4.33 -5.15 33.55
C ILE A 166 4.14 -4.46 34.91
N ALA A 167 3.03 -4.70 35.59
CA ALA A 167 2.75 -4.15 36.91
C ALA A 167 3.76 -4.69 37.95
N GLU A 168 4.05 -5.99 37.90
CA GLU A 168 4.99 -6.68 38.80
C GLU A 168 6.42 -6.16 38.60
N ILE A 169 6.84 -6.04 37.34
CA ILE A 169 8.16 -5.50 36.97
C ILE A 169 8.33 -4.09 37.51
N GLY A 170 7.34 -3.22 37.26
CA GLY A 170 7.41 -1.83 37.69
C GLY A 170 7.46 -1.71 39.21
N THR A 171 6.64 -2.47 39.93
CA THR A 171 6.67 -2.51 41.41
C THR A 171 8.03 -2.97 41.94
N LEU A 172 8.65 -3.98 41.30
CA LEU A 172 9.98 -4.46 41.70
C LEU A 172 11.04 -3.36 41.50
N ILE A 173 11.01 -2.66 40.37
CA ILE A 173 11.94 -1.55 40.09
C ILE A 173 11.71 -0.39 41.06
N GLU A 174 10.45 -0.01 41.29
CA GLU A 174 10.08 1.00 42.29
C GLU A 174 10.63 0.63 43.67
N HIS A 175 10.45 -0.62 44.11
CA HIS A 175 10.94 -1.09 45.41
C HIS A 175 12.47 -1.04 45.52
N LYS A 176 13.21 -1.50 44.50
CA LYS A 176 14.68 -1.43 44.45
C LYS A 176 15.19 0.01 44.51
N LEU A 177 14.55 0.92 43.77
CA LEU A 177 14.91 2.35 43.79
C LEU A 177 14.58 3.00 45.12
N THR A 178 13.41 2.71 45.70
CA THR A 178 13.02 3.20 47.02
C THR A 178 14.01 2.77 48.10
N GLN A 179 14.41 1.49 48.14
CA GLN A 179 15.42 1.01 49.10
C GLN A 179 16.72 1.81 49.04
N ARG A 180 17.12 2.25 47.85
CA ARG A 180 18.35 3.04 47.64
C ARG A 180 18.16 4.52 47.99
N LEU A 181 17.03 5.13 47.58
CA LEU A 181 16.80 6.57 47.72
C LEU A 181 16.32 6.97 49.12
N LEU A 182 15.58 6.09 49.80
CA LEU A 182 14.92 6.40 51.08
C LEU A 182 15.88 6.89 52.18
N PRO A 183 17.06 6.28 52.42
CA PRO A 183 17.97 6.76 53.47
C PRO A 183 18.46 8.20 53.22
N GLN A 184 18.71 8.56 51.95
CA GLN A 184 19.11 9.91 51.59
C GLN A 184 17.95 10.89 51.73
N LEU A 185 16.75 10.53 51.28
CA LEU A 185 15.56 11.36 51.42
C LEU A 185 15.23 11.64 52.89
N GLN A 186 15.37 10.64 53.77
CA GLN A 186 15.18 10.80 55.20
C GLN A 186 16.22 11.76 55.80
N ALA A 187 17.50 11.60 55.45
CA ALA A 187 18.55 12.50 55.93
C ALA A 187 18.38 13.93 55.42
N ASP A 188 17.98 14.11 54.16
CA ASP A 188 17.72 15.42 53.56
C ASP A 188 16.50 16.08 54.22
N TYR A 189 15.46 15.29 54.56
CA TYR A 189 14.29 15.77 55.30
C TYR A 189 14.67 16.20 56.72
N GLU A 190 15.42 15.39 57.46
CA GLU A 190 15.92 15.73 58.80
C GLU A 190 16.81 16.99 58.79
N ALA A 191 17.57 17.20 57.73
CA ALA A 191 18.40 18.38 57.53
C ALA A 191 17.61 19.64 57.10
N ASN A 192 16.27 19.57 57.03
CA ASN A 192 15.39 20.62 56.50
C ASN A 192 15.80 21.08 55.09
N LYS A 193 16.22 20.14 54.25
CA LYS A 193 16.41 20.41 52.83
C LYS A 193 15.09 20.25 52.10
N PHE A 194 14.97 21.03 51.03
CA PHE A 194 13.85 20.97 50.11
C PHE A 194 13.91 19.69 49.27
N ILE A 195 12.91 18.82 49.39
CA ILE A 195 12.81 17.54 48.65
C ILE A 195 11.75 17.68 47.56
N GLU A 196 12.15 17.40 46.32
CA GLU A 196 11.29 17.56 45.13
C GLU A 196 10.97 16.22 44.46
N PHE A 197 9.68 16.01 44.16
CA PHE A 197 9.14 14.88 43.39
C PHE A 197 8.49 15.38 42.08
N ASN A 198 9.18 16.29 41.39
CA ASN A 198 8.78 17.00 40.17
C ASN A 198 7.61 17.99 40.34
N THR A 199 6.39 17.51 40.63
CA THR A 199 5.21 18.37 40.79
C THR A 199 4.77 18.56 42.24
N PHE A 200 5.50 17.95 43.17
CA PHE A 200 5.21 17.94 44.59
C PHE A 200 6.51 18.13 45.37
N PHE A 201 6.46 18.83 46.48
CA PHE A 201 7.61 19.01 47.34
C PHE A 201 7.25 18.92 48.82
N LEU A 202 8.27 18.67 49.63
CA LEU A 202 8.16 18.72 51.07
C LEU A 202 9.50 19.08 51.73
N ASP A 203 9.43 19.72 52.88
CA ASP A 203 10.52 19.94 53.83
C ASP A 203 9.99 19.79 55.27
N GLN A 204 10.75 20.13 56.32
CA GLN A 204 10.28 19.97 57.71
C GLN A 204 9.12 20.90 58.11
N GLN A 205 8.90 21.96 57.34
CA GLN A 205 7.96 23.02 57.64
C GLN A 205 6.73 22.94 56.74
N HIS A 206 6.94 22.70 55.44
CA HIS A 206 5.92 22.82 54.40
C HIS A 206 5.78 21.56 53.55
N ILE A 207 4.59 21.41 52.99
CA ILE A 207 4.24 20.40 51.98
C ILE A 207 3.30 21.04 50.96
N GLY A 208 3.48 20.72 49.68
CA GLY A 208 2.63 21.31 48.66
C GLY A 208 3.06 21.05 47.23
N ASP A 209 2.45 21.79 46.32
CA ASP A 209 2.84 21.90 44.92
C ASP A 209 3.40 23.30 44.64
N TRP A 210 3.87 23.54 43.42
CA TRP A 210 4.44 24.84 43.04
C TRP A 210 3.46 26.03 43.10
N LYS A 211 2.17 25.81 43.33
CA LYS A 211 1.13 26.85 43.37
C LYS A 211 0.61 27.09 44.78
N GLN A 212 0.57 26.06 45.62
CA GLN A 212 -0.04 26.03 46.92
C GLN A 212 0.82 25.19 47.87
N GLU A 213 1.15 25.78 49.02
CA GLU A 213 1.86 25.11 50.11
C GLU A 213 1.10 25.27 51.42
N THR A 214 1.26 24.29 52.31
CA THR A 214 0.69 24.34 53.66
C THR A 214 1.72 23.87 54.68
N ILE A 215 1.51 24.24 55.93
CA ILE A 215 2.37 23.86 57.05
C ILE A 215 1.90 22.51 57.59
N TRP A 216 2.82 21.62 57.97
CA TRP A 216 2.48 20.28 58.50
C TRP A 216 1.43 20.26 59.61
N ARG A 217 1.38 21.31 60.45
CA ARG A 217 0.40 21.43 61.54
C ARG A 217 -1.06 21.51 61.05
N GLN A 218 -1.26 21.99 59.83
CA GLN A 218 -2.58 22.15 59.23
C GLN A 218 -3.01 20.91 58.44
N VAL A 219 -2.15 19.92 58.24
CA VAL A 219 -2.46 18.73 57.45
C VAL A 219 -3.24 17.72 58.29
N SER A 220 -4.47 17.42 57.90
CA SER A 220 -5.30 16.40 58.57
C SER A 220 -5.12 15.01 57.96
N ARG A 221 -5.08 14.93 56.62
CA ARG A 221 -5.05 13.67 55.87
C ARG A 221 -4.24 13.80 54.59
N ILE A 222 -3.47 12.78 54.26
CA ILE A 222 -2.79 12.64 52.96
C ILE A 222 -3.27 11.34 52.31
N GLU A 223 -3.81 11.43 51.10
CA GLU A 223 -4.18 10.29 50.28
C GLU A 223 -3.26 10.20 49.06
N VAL A 224 -2.58 9.06 48.91
CA VAL A 224 -1.80 8.75 47.70
C VAL A 224 -2.60 7.79 46.83
N GLY A 225 -3.27 8.35 45.83
CA GLY A 225 -4.12 7.64 44.87
C GLY A 225 -3.38 7.19 43.61
N LEU A 226 -4.06 6.41 42.76
CA LEU A 226 -3.53 6.01 41.45
C LEU A 226 -3.40 7.20 40.47
N GLU A 227 -4.34 8.15 40.53
CA GLU A 227 -4.36 9.30 39.61
C GLU A 227 -3.87 10.60 40.26
N ASN A 228 -4.13 10.80 41.56
CA ASN A 228 -3.84 12.03 42.28
C ASN A 228 -3.31 11.76 43.70
N ILE A 229 -2.54 12.71 44.22
CA ILE A 229 -2.22 12.86 45.64
C ILE A 229 -3.10 13.99 46.19
N VAL A 230 -3.73 13.77 47.33
CA VAL A 230 -4.62 14.74 47.98
C VAL A 230 -4.06 15.04 49.37
N VAL A 231 -3.78 16.30 49.65
CA VAL A 231 -3.44 16.80 50.99
C VAL A 231 -4.64 17.60 51.51
N GLU A 232 -5.29 17.10 52.56
CA GLU A 232 -6.44 17.75 53.20
C GLU A 232 -5.97 18.65 54.34
N ILE A 233 -6.49 19.88 54.38
CA ILE A 233 -6.16 20.90 55.39
C ILE A 233 -7.28 20.97 56.44
N ALA A 234 -6.90 20.91 57.72
CA ALA A 234 -7.80 20.77 58.86
C ALA A 234 -8.70 22.00 59.13
N ASP A 235 -8.26 23.21 58.78
CA ASP A 235 -8.95 24.46 59.15
C ASP A 235 -10.22 24.72 58.32
N GLU A 236 -10.34 24.15 57.11
CA GLU A 236 -11.54 24.25 56.27
C GLU A 236 -11.76 22.95 55.49
N LYS A 237 -12.87 22.24 55.73
CA LYS A 237 -13.22 20.94 55.09
C LYS A 237 -13.23 20.92 53.55
N THR A 238 -13.08 22.08 52.90
CA THR A 238 -13.09 22.26 51.45
C THR A 238 -11.72 22.63 50.86
N ASP A 239 -10.69 22.87 51.67
CA ASP A 239 -9.37 23.24 51.17
C ASP A 239 -8.47 22.00 51.06
N GLN A 240 -8.10 21.65 49.82
CA GLN A 240 -7.35 20.45 49.48
C GLN A 240 -6.35 20.76 48.38
N ILE A 241 -5.10 20.35 48.57
CA ILE A 241 -4.08 20.39 47.52
C ILE A 241 -4.17 19.07 46.76
N VAL A 242 -4.60 19.12 45.50
CA VAL A 242 -4.75 17.95 44.62
C VAL A 242 -3.70 17.97 43.52
N VAL A 243 -2.78 17.02 43.56
CA VAL A 243 -1.64 16.94 42.63
C VAL A 243 -1.74 15.69 41.76
N PRO A 244 -1.66 15.79 40.42
CA PRO A 244 -1.68 14.61 39.55
C PRO A 244 -0.46 13.72 39.75
N ALA A 245 -0.67 12.46 40.18
CA ALA A 245 0.40 11.48 40.40
C ALA A 245 1.06 11.02 39.08
N THR A 246 0.40 11.24 37.94
CA THR A 246 0.85 10.78 36.61
C THR A 246 2.17 11.37 36.11
N ASN A 247 2.59 12.53 36.64
CA ASN A 247 3.85 13.18 36.29
C ASN A 247 4.87 13.15 37.44
N MET A 248 4.53 12.51 38.56
CA MET A 248 5.41 12.44 39.72
C MET A 248 6.43 11.33 39.54
N ASP A 249 7.65 11.67 39.96
CA ASP A 249 8.78 10.76 39.97
C ASP A 249 8.87 10.09 41.35
N ASN A 250 9.31 8.84 41.43
CA ASN A 250 9.60 8.12 42.66
C ASN A 250 8.43 8.09 43.68
N VAL A 251 7.19 7.93 43.22
CA VAL A 251 5.99 7.89 44.07
C VAL A 251 6.10 6.88 45.22
N CYS A 252 6.64 5.69 44.97
CA CYS A 252 6.84 4.69 46.03
C CYS A 252 7.85 5.15 47.12
N ALA A 253 8.85 5.96 46.77
CA ALA A 253 9.77 6.54 47.74
C ALA A 253 9.12 7.66 48.55
N LEU A 254 8.23 8.45 47.92
CA LEU A 254 7.39 9.42 48.62
C LEU A 254 6.44 8.73 49.62
N GLU A 255 5.78 7.64 49.22
CA GLU A 255 4.91 6.84 50.11
C GLU A 255 5.69 6.37 51.35
N ALA A 256 6.87 5.80 51.16
CA ALA A 256 7.73 5.34 52.26
C ALA A 256 8.24 6.49 53.15
N LEU A 257 8.55 7.65 52.56
CA LEU A 257 8.95 8.84 53.33
C LEU A 257 7.76 9.37 54.15
N LEU A 258 6.57 9.47 53.57
CA LEU A 258 5.35 9.90 54.25
C LEU A 258 4.98 8.95 55.40
N GLU A 259 5.16 7.64 55.27
CA GLU A 259 4.98 6.70 56.39
C GLU A 259 5.91 7.01 57.57
N SER A 260 7.15 7.44 57.29
CA SER A 260 8.09 7.85 58.33
C SER A 260 7.71 9.19 58.98
N ILE A 261 7.26 10.16 58.19
CA ILE A 261 6.80 11.47 58.66
C ILE A 261 5.48 11.35 59.43
N GLN A 262 4.59 10.43 59.02
CA GLN A 262 3.31 10.18 59.69
C GLN A 262 3.51 9.83 61.16
N LYS A 263 4.52 8.99 61.46
CA LYS A 263 4.89 8.62 62.84
C LYS A 263 5.35 9.82 63.67
N GLU A 264 5.93 10.84 63.03
CA GLU A 264 6.43 12.05 63.68
C GLU A 264 5.32 13.11 63.86
N LYS A 265 4.53 13.38 62.82
CA LYS A 265 3.59 14.52 62.75
C LYS A 265 2.12 14.16 63.03
N GLY A 266 1.73 12.88 62.96
CA GLY A 266 0.44 12.40 63.45
C GLY A 266 -0.79 12.63 62.54
N PHE A 267 -0.61 12.80 61.23
CA PHE A 267 -1.72 12.92 60.26
C PHE A 267 -2.26 11.55 59.81
N GLU A 268 -3.45 11.51 59.19
CA GLU A 268 -4.00 10.28 58.59
C GLU A 268 -3.38 10.03 57.21
N LEU A 269 -2.73 8.87 57.00
CA LEU A 269 -2.17 8.49 55.71
C LEU A 269 -2.98 7.35 55.08
N SER A 270 -3.47 7.57 53.87
CA SER A 270 -4.19 6.57 53.07
C SER A 270 -3.40 6.27 51.81
N LEU A 271 -2.79 5.08 51.76
CA LEU A 271 -2.05 4.59 50.60
C LEU A 271 -2.92 3.63 49.82
N THR A 272 -3.11 3.89 48.52
CA THR A 272 -3.81 2.92 47.66
C THR A 272 -2.94 1.68 47.49
N ALA A 273 -3.43 0.52 47.93
CA ALA A 273 -2.69 -0.73 47.81
C ALA A 273 -2.26 -0.97 46.35
N THR A 274 -0.95 -0.94 46.11
CA THR A 274 -0.36 -1.46 44.88
C THR A 274 -0.76 -2.94 44.77
N PRO A 275 -1.06 -3.48 43.57
CA PRO A 275 -1.38 -4.89 43.42
C PRO A 275 -0.27 -5.74 44.07
N GLN A 276 -0.62 -6.48 45.13
CA GLN A 276 0.30 -7.27 45.93
C GLN A 276 1.07 -8.24 45.02
N VAL A 277 2.40 -8.17 45.06
CA VAL A 277 3.28 -9.24 44.57
C VAL A 277 2.99 -10.45 45.45
N GLN A 278 2.30 -11.46 44.91
CA GLN A 278 2.20 -12.75 45.58
C GLN A 278 3.63 -13.25 45.80
N SER A 279 4.00 -13.39 47.07
CA SER A 279 5.28 -13.93 47.52
C SER A 279 5.66 -15.13 46.66
N ILE A 280 6.77 -15.01 45.92
CA ILE A 280 7.42 -16.13 45.26
C ILE A 280 7.69 -17.15 46.37
N LYS A 281 6.95 -18.26 46.39
CA LYS A 281 7.41 -19.46 47.07
C LYS A 281 8.79 -19.74 46.48
N GLN A 282 9.82 -19.82 47.32
CA GLN A 282 11.14 -20.32 46.94
C GLN A 282 10.94 -21.67 46.24
N GLY A 283 10.92 -21.62 44.92
CA GLY A 283 10.58 -22.70 44.03
C GLY A 283 11.42 -22.47 42.79
N ASN A 284 12.29 -23.43 42.51
CA ASN A 284 13.35 -23.33 41.52
C ASN A 284 12.76 -22.88 40.16
N PRO A 285 13.21 -21.75 39.56
CA PRO A 285 12.61 -21.19 38.34
C PRO A 285 12.74 -22.11 37.11
N TYR A 286 13.52 -23.19 37.21
CA TYR A 286 13.83 -24.11 36.12
C TYR A 286 12.74 -25.14 35.83
N GLU A 287 11.72 -25.31 36.68
CA GLU A 287 10.80 -26.46 36.55
C GLU A 287 9.51 -26.17 35.76
N ASN A 288 9.04 -24.93 35.72
CA ASN A 288 7.71 -24.61 35.13
C ASN A 288 7.72 -24.22 33.64
N THR A 289 8.88 -24.12 33.00
CA THR A 289 9.00 -23.81 31.56
C THR A 289 9.35 -25.02 30.69
N ILE A 290 9.57 -26.20 31.26
CA ILE A 290 9.90 -27.43 30.51
C ILE A 290 8.77 -28.46 30.59
N GLN A 291 7.58 -28.11 30.11
CA GLN A 291 6.60 -29.11 29.68
C GLN A 291 5.93 -28.72 28.36
N ARG A 292 6.73 -28.76 27.28
CA ARG A 292 6.34 -29.27 25.95
C ARG A 292 7.46 -28.97 24.94
N GLN A 293 8.57 -29.70 25.03
CA GLN A 293 9.47 -29.85 23.89
C GLN A 293 10.23 -31.18 24.01
N GLN A 294 9.54 -32.27 23.71
CA GLN A 294 10.20 -33.40 23.07
C GLN A 294 9.62 -33.51 21.66
N ARG A 295 10.37 -33.04 20.67
CA ARG A 295 10.22 -33.54 19.30
C ARG A 295 11.55 -33.47 18.58
N GLY A 296 11.91 -34.61 18.01
CA GLY A 296 13.26 -35.01 17.64
C GLY A 296 14.02 -34.04 16.75
N GLN A 297 15.34 -34.08 16.90
CA GLN A 297 16.31 -33.46 16.01
C GLN A 297 16.05 -33.91 14.57
N THR A 298 15.44 -33.03 13.77
CA THR A 298 15.49 -33.13 12.32
C THR A 298 16.39 -32.03 11.79
N SER A 299 17.45 -32.44 11.09
CA SER A 299 18.52 -31.57 10.58
C SER A 299 17.98 -30.37 9.79
N TRP A 300 18.36 -29.17 10.24
CA TRP A 300 18.06 -27.86 9.64
C TRP A 300 18.44 -27.75 8.16
N VAL A 301 19.33 -28.62 7.69
CA VAL A 301 19.77 -28.68 6.28
C VAL A 301 18.63 -29.16 5.37
N SER A 302 17.79 -30.09 5.85
CA SER A 302 16.65 -30.62 5.08
C SER A 302 15.57 -29.56 4.82
N THR A 303 15.29 -28.72 5.81
CA THR A 303 14.32 -27.61 5.71
C THR A 303 14.85 -26.49 4.83
N LEU A 304 16.16 -26.21 4.87
CA LEU A 304 16.79 -25.21 4.00
C LEU A 304 16.81 -25.65 2.53
N VAL A 305 17.05 -26.94 2.26
CA VAL A 305 17.00 -27.51 0.91
C VAL A 305 15.57 -27.55 0.35
N LEU A 306 14.58 -27.93 1.16
CA LEU A 306 13.17 -27.94 0.73
C LEU A 306 12.62 -26.52 0.47
N THR A 307 13.03 -25.53 1.26
CA THR A 307 12.65 -24.13 1.03
C THR A 307 13.33 -23.57 -0.22
N LEU A 308 14.61 -23.84 -0.44
CA LEU A 308 15.31 -23.47 -1.68
C LEU A 308 14.71 -24.14 -2.92
N LEU A 309 14.35 -25.43 -2.85
CA LEU A 309 13.65 -26.13 -3.94
C LEU A 309 12.25 -25.56 -4.19
N SER A 310 11.55 -25.11 -3.14
CA SER A 310 10.25 -24.45 -3.27
C SER A 310 10.37 -23.06 -3.90
N ILE A 311 11.39 -22.29 -3.54
CA ILE A 311 11.68 -20.97 -4.14
C ILE A 311 12.14 -21.13 -5.59
N ALA A 312 13.00 -22.11 -5.89
CA ALA A 312 13.43 -22.43 -7.25
C ALA A 312 12.26 -22.93 -8.11
N GLY A 313 11.36 -23.73 -7.53
CA GLY A 313 10.12 -24.16 -8.17
C GLY A 313 9.17 -23.01 -8.46
N LEU A 314 9.00 -22.08 -7.52
CA LEU A 314 8.24 -20.83 -7.72
C LEU A 314 8.90 -19.93 -8.77
N ALA A 315 10.23 -19.85 -8.80
CA ALA A 315 10.97 -19.11 -9.81
C ALA A 315 10.80 -19.72 -11.21
N LEU A 316 10.81 -21.06 -11.33
CA LEU A 316 10.56 -21.75 -12.60
C LEU A 316 9.09 -21.67 -13.03
N GLN A 317 8.14 -21.77 -12.11
CA GLN A 317 6.71 -21.61 -12.41
C GLN A 317 6.35 -20.17 -12.76
N THR A 318 6.95 -19.18 -12.10
CA THR A 318 6.79 -17.78 -12.50
C THR A 318 7.45 -17.54 -13.85
N TRP A 319 8.65 -18.06 -14.12
CA TRP A 319 9.28 -17.93 -15.43
C TRP A 319 8.43 -18.53 -16.57
N VAL A 320 7.89 -19.73 -16.39
CA VAL A 320 7.00 -20.40 -17.37
C VAL A 320 5.64 -19.70 -17.50
N PHE A 321 5.07 -19.16 -16.41
CA PHE A 321 3.79 -18.44 -16.44
C PHE A 321 3.94 -17.03 -17.04
N TYR A 322 5.03 -16.32 -16.73
CA TYR A 322 5.40 -15.06 -17.39
C TYR A 322 5.63 -15.29 -18.88
N ASP A 323 6.34 -16.36 -19.27
CA ASP A 323 6.53 -16.71 -20.68
C ASP A 323 5.18 -16.94 -21.38
N SER A 324 4.28 -17.73 -20.78
CA SER A 324 2.95 -18.02 -21.33
C SER A 324 2.01 -16.80 -21.46
N LEU A 325 2.13 -15.81 -20.56
CA LEU A 325 1.36 -14.55 -20.62
C LEU A 325 1.96 -13.53 -21.60
N SER A 326 3.26 -13.63 -21.86
CA SER A 326 3.99 -12.69 -22.73
C SER A 326 3.99 -13.06 -24.21
N GLN A 327 3.56 -14.28 -24.57
CA GLN A 327 3.54 -14.69 -25.98
C GLN A 327 2.48 -13.93 -26.77
N GLU A 328 2.95 -13.10 -27.71
CA GLU A 328 2.13 -12.50 -28.74
C GLU A 328 1.82 -13.57 -29.80
N ARG A 329 0.53 -13.82 -30.01
CA ARG A 329 0.05 -14.71 -31.08
C ARG A 329 -0.50 -13.86 -32.21
N LEU A 330 0.07 -14.03 -33.39
CA LEU A 330 -0.30 -13.33 -34.62
C LEU A 330 -0.93 -14.33 -35.60
N ALA A 331 -1.97 -13.90 -36.30
CA ALA A 331 -2.52 -14.67 -37.43
C ALA A 331 -2.98 -13.73 -38.54
N ASP A 332 -2.51 -13.98 -39.75
CA ASP A 332 -2.86 -13.18 -40.91
C ASP A 332 -4.35 -13.27 -41.23
N LEU A 333 -4.93 -12.13 -41.63
CA LEU A 333 -6.27 -12.08 -42.18
C LEU A 333 -6.20 -12.50 -43.65
N PRO A 334 -7.20 -13.26 -44.15
CA PRO A 334 -7.26 -13.56 -45.57
C PRO A 334 -7.42 -12.24 -46.34
N ALA A 335 -6.53 -11.98 -47.30
CA ALA A 335 -6.62 -10.80 -48.15
C ALA A 335 -7.96 -10.79 -48.91
N GLN A 336 -8.72 -9.71 -48.80
CA GLN A 336 -10.02 -9.56 -49.45
C GLN A 336 -9.99 -8.39 -50.41
N THR A 337 -10.39 -8.62 -51.65
CA THR A 337 -10.48 -7.59 -52.68
C THR A 337 -11.92 -7.41 -53.14
N PHE A 338 -12.39 -6.17 -53.20
CA PHE A 338 -13.72 -5.80 -53.68
C PHE A 338 -13.58 -4.90 -54.90
N GLN A 339 -14.28 -5.24 -55.99
CA GLN A 339 -14.39 -4.38 -57.16
C GLN A 339 -15.48 -3.34 -56.93
N VAL A 340 -15.19 -2.07 -57.19
CA VAL A 340 -16.09 -0.92 -57.04
C VAL A 340 -16.16 -0.12 -58.33
N SER A 341 -17.30 0.51 -58.63
CA SER A 341 -17.55 1.14 -59.93
C SER A 341 -17.67 2.66 -59.87
N THR A 342 -17.89 3.23 -58.68
CA THR A 342 -17.99 4.69 -58.41
C THR A 342 -17.42 5.00 -57.03
N THR A 343 -17.46 6.25 -56.56
CA THR A 343 -16.95 6.72 -55.25
C THR A 343 -17.44 5.84 -54.08
N PRO A 344 -16.65 4.86 -53.60
CA PRO A 344 -17.14 3.87 -52.65
C PRO A 344 -17.28 4.45 -51.25
N THR A 345 -18.21 3.89 -50.48
CA THR A 345 -18.35 4.20 -49.05
C THR A 345 -17.89 2.99 -48.24
N ILE A 346 -16.80 3.15 -47.50
CA ILE A 346 -16.21 2.09 -46.68
C ILE A 346 -16.59 2.36 -45.23
N ILE A 347 -17.32 1.42 -44.62
CA ILE A 347 -17.74 1.47 -43.22
C ILE A 347 -16.95 0.41 -42.45
N ILE A 348 -16.11 0.85 -41.52
CA ILE A 348 -15.24 0.03 -40.71
C ILE A 348 -15.69 0.13 -39.25
N LYS A 349 -16.09 -1.01 -38.67
CA LYS A 349 -16.45 -1.13 -37.26
C LYS A 349 -15.51 -2.13 -36.60
N VAL A 350 -14.71 -1.68 -35.66
CA VAL A 350 -13.73 -2.55 -35.00
C VAL A 350 -13.66 -2.22 -33.53
N ASP A 351 -13.91 -3.19 -32.65
CA ASP A 351 -13.88 -2.93 -31.21
C ASP A 351 -12.49 -2.52 -30.71
N ALA A 352 -11.42 -3.13 -31.21
CA ALA A 352 -10.05 -2.83 -30.81
C ALA A 352 -9.06 -2.98 -31.97
N ILE A 353 -8.49 -1.86 -32.39
CA ILE A 353 -7.45 -1.76 -33.40
C ILE A 353 -6.11 -1.60 -32.68
N ASP A 354 -5.04 -2.19 -33.24
CA ASP A 354 -3.68 -1.79 -32.89
C ASP A 354 -3.31 -0.55 -33.71
N GLN A 355 -3.23 -0.73 -35.04
CA GLN A 355 -3.10 0.34 -36.02
C GLN A 355 -3.98 0.06 -37.25
N LEU A 356 -4.61 1.10 -37.79
CA LEU A 356 -5.33 1.06 -39.06
C LEU A 356 -4.71 2.05 -40.03
N PHE A 357 -4.28 1.55 -41.18
CA PHE A 357 -3.78 2.34 -42.29
C PHE A 357 -4.77 2.29 -43.44
N ILE A 358 -5.30 3.45 -43.81
CA ILE A 358 -6.06 3.64 -45.04
C ILE A 358 -5.21 4.46 -45.99
N ARG A 359 -4.97 3.93 -47.18
CA ARG A 359 -4.14 4.60 -48.19
C ARG A 359 -4.71 4.39 -49.58
N ASN A 360 -4.25 5.21 -50.50
CA ASN A 360 -4.57 5.07 -51.91
C ASN A 360 -3.48 4.28 -52.64
N LYS A 361 -3.89 3.17 -53.28
CA LYS A 361 -3.04 2.39 -54.18
C LYS A 361 -3.21 2.91 -55.61
N GLY A 362 -2.43 3.94 -55.96
CA GLY A 362 -2.60 4.80 -57.14
C GLY A 362 -2.63 4.17 -58.55
N ASN A 363 -2.67 2.83 -58.68
CA ASN A 363 -2.77 2.13 -59.96
C ASN A 363 -4.13 1.43 -60.20
N ASP A 364 -4.95 1.20 -59.17
CA ASP A 364 -6.25 0.52 -59.30
C ASP A 364 -7.39 1.37 -58.69
N ASN A 365 -7.89 2.33 -59.47
CA ASN A 365 -8.92 3.30 -59.04
C ASN A 365 -10.28 2.67 -58.67
N ASN A 366 -10.44 1.37 -58.86
CA ASN A 366 -11.73 0.67 -58.75
C ASN A 366 -11.65 -0.59 -57.88
N GLN A 367 -10.59 -0.74 -57.09
CA GLN A 367 -10.44 -1.88 -56.18
C GLN A 367 -10.24 -1.41 -54.75
N VAL A 368 -10.93 -2.07 -53.82
CA VAL A 368 -10.66 -1.97 -52.39
C VAL A 368 -10.00 -3.26 -51.93
N SER A 369 -8.77 -3.18 -51.40
CA SER A 369 -8.07 -4.33 -50.79
C SER A 369 -8.04 -4.17 -49.28
N VAL A 370 -8.30 -5.27 -48.57
CA VAL A 370 -8.24 -5.35 -47.11
C VAL A 370 -7.25 -6.44 -46.75
N GLU A 371 -6.18 -6.05 -46.07
CA GLU A 371 -5.12 -6.92 -45.57
C GLU A 371 -4.87 -6.61 -44.08
N GLY A 372 -4.21 -7.52 -43.37
CA GLY A 372 -3.88 -7.29 -41.96
C GLY A 372 -3.67 -8.58 -41.20
N TRP A 373 -3.59 -8.47 -39.87
CA TRP A 373 -3.45 -9.62 -38.99
C TRP A 373 -4.16 -9.39 -37.65
N LYS A 374 -4.58 -10.48 -37.05
CA LYS A 374 -5.07 -10.56 -35.68
C LYS A 374 -3.88 -10.61 -34.72
N LYS A 375 -3.94 -9.88 -33.62
CA LYS A 375 -2.96 -9.91 -32.54
C LYS A 375 -3.66 -10.21 -31.23
N VAL A 376 -3.19 -11.24 -30.54
CA VAL A 376 -3.69 -11.65 -29.23
C VAL A 376 -2.53 -11.74 -28.26
N THR A 377 -2.67 -11.13 -27.09
CA THR A 377 -1.71 -11.21 -25.99
C THR A 377 -2.36 -11.84 -24.76
N GLY A 378 -1.57 -12.50 -23.91
CA GLY A 378 -2.06 -13.19 -22.73
C GLY A 378 -2.95 -14.38 -23.08
N ILE A 379 -4.01 -14.57 -22.30
CA ILE A 379 -4.91 -15.74 -22.39
C ILE A 379 -6.07 -15.58 -23.41
N GLY A 380 -6.06 -14.51 -24.23
CA GLY A 380 -7.06 -14.34 -25.29
C GLY A 380 -6.98 -15.45 -26.37
N SER A 381 -7.95 -15.50 -27.27
CA SER A 381 -7.94 -16.44 -28.40
C SER A 381 -8.16 -15.73 -29.74
N LEU A 382 -7.50 -16.21 -30.79
CA LEU A 382 -7.72 -15.71 -32.16
C LEU A 382 -9.15 -15.97 -32.65
N ASP A 383 -9.80 -17.01 -32.12
CA ASP A 383 -11.19 -17.38 -32.42
C ASP A 383 -12.19 -16.40 -31.80
N ASN A 384 -11.78 -15.62 -30.79
CA ASN A 384 -12.64 -14.60 -30.20
C ASN A 384 -12.80 -13.38 -31.11
N ILE A 385 -11.93 -13.23 -32.11
CA ILE A 385 -11.99 -12.17 -33.12
C ILE A 385 -12.82 -12.65 -34.30
N GLN A 386 -14.08 -12.21 -34.35
CA GLN A 386 -15.00 -12.53 -35.43
C GLN A 386 -14.95 -11.44 -36.49
N GLN A 387 -14.77 -11.84 -37.76
CA GLN A 387 -14.74 -10.92 -38.90
C GLN A 387 -15.99 -11.09 -39.76
N GLN A 388 -16.54 -9.98 -40.24
CA GLN A 388 -17.64 -9.97 -41.19
C GLN A 388 -17.38 -8.88 -42.22
N ALA A 389 -17.29 -9.26 -43.49
CA ALA A 389 -17.21 -8.33 -44.60
C ALA A 389 -18.42 -8.55 -45.51
N THR A 390 -19.19 -7.49 -45.74
CA THR A 390 -20.35 -7.51 -46.63
C THR A 390 -20.26 -6.36 -47.61
N ARG A 391 -20.59 -6.64 -48.87
CA ARG A 391 -20.67 -5.63 -49.93
C ARG A 391 -22.12 -5.47 -50.33
N ASN A 392 -22.64 -4.24 -50.25
CA ASN A 392 -23.95 -3.88 -50.77
C ASN A 392 -23.78 -2.75 -51.80
N GLY A 393 -23.81 -3.10 -53.09
CA GLY A 393 -23.54 -2.17 -54.18
C GLY A 393 -22.15 -1.54 -54.08
N ASN A 394 -22.11 -0.24 -53.77
CA ASN A 394 -20.89 0.55 -53.62
C ASN A 394 -20.48 0.81 -52.16
N THR A 395 -21.21 0.23 -51.21
CA THR A 395 -20.90 0.29 -49.78
C THR A 395 -20.26 -1.01 -49.34
N ILE A 396 -19.09 -0.91 -48.70
CA ILE A 396 -18.35 -2.04 -48.14
C ILE A 396 -18.42 -1.91 -46.62
N ASN A 397 -19.07 -2.86 -45.96
CA ASN A 397 -19.12 -2.93 -44.51
C ASN A 397 -18.13 -3.97 -44.01
N LEU A 398 -17.17 -3.52 -43.22
CA LEU A 398 -16.13 -4.34 -42.59
C LEU A 398 -16.32 -4.26 -41.07
N SER A 399 -16.57 -5.40 -40.44
CA SER A 399 -16.84 -5.48 -38.99
C SER A 399 -15.94 -6.52 -38.33
N TRP A 400 -15.29 -6.13 -37.24
CA TRP A 400 -14.53 -7.03 -36.38
C TRP A 400 -14.99 -6.88 -34.94
N THR A 401 -15.54 -7.96 -34.39
CA THR A 401 -16.04 -8.00 -33.01
C THR A 401 -15.18 -8.91 -32.15
N MET A 402 -14.95 -8.48 -30.90
CA MET A 402 -14.15 -9.21 -29.92
C MET A 402 -15.08 -9.81 -28.86
N GLN A 403 -14.98 -11.12 -28.60
CA GLN A 403 -15.84 -11.77 -27.59
C GLN A 403 -15.44 -11.47 -26.13
N GLN A 404 -14.37 -10.70 -25.90
CA GLN A 404 -13.88 -10.23 -24.58
C GLN A 404 -13.94 -11.28 -23.47
N LYS A 405 -13.49 -12.51 -23.76
CA LYS A 405 -13.35 -13.57 -22.75
C LYS A 405 -12.04 -13.44 -21.97
N ASN A 406 -11.61 -12.21 -21.67
CA ASN A 406 -10.36 -11.95 -20.97
C ASN A 406 -10.62 -12.10 -19.47
N PHE A 407 -10.19 -13.22 -18.89
CA PHE A 407 -10.29 -13.44 -17.45
C PHE A 407 -9.43 -12.40 -16.70
N LEU A 408 -10.07 -11.58 -15.86
CA LEU A 408 -9.44 -10.56 -15.00
C LEU A 408 -8.56 -9.51 -15.72
N GLY A 409 -8.78 -9.27 -17.02
CA GLY A 409 -8.00 -8.27 -17.79
C GLY A 409 -6.59 -8.75 -18.20
N LEU A 410 -6.31 -10.05 -18.08
CA LEU A 410 -5.03 -10.65 -18.45
C LEU A 410 -4.96 -10.95 -19.96
N GLY A 411 -4.98 -9.92 -20.80
CA GLY A 411 -4.80 -10.08 -22.24
C GLY A 411 -5.48 -8.99 -23.07
N ALA A 412 -5.09 -8.89 -24.33
CA ALA A 412 -5.69 -7.97 -25.28
C ALA A 412 -5.91 -8.67 -26.63
N GLU A 413 -7.05 -8.40 -27.24
CA GLU A 413 -7.42 -8.84 -28.58
C GLU A 413 -7.46 -7.58 -29.44
N LYS A 414 -6.63 -7.54 -30.48
CA LYS A 414 -6.50 -6.40 -31.39
C LYS A 414 -6.38 -6.87 -32.83
N VAL A 415 -6.66 -5.99 -33.77
CA VAL A 415 -6.36 -6.21 -35.19
C VAL A 415 -5.49 -5.09 -35.74
N PHE A 416 -4.54 -5.45 -36.59
CA PHE A 416 -3.87 -4.53 -37.49
C PHE A 416 -4.55 -4.61 -38.85
N LEU A 417 -4.83 -3.46 -39.46
CA LEU A 417 -5.54 -3.39 -40.73
C LEU A 417 -4.82 -2.45 -41.70
N LEU A 418 -4.66 -2.92 -42.92
CA LEU A 418 -4.16 -2.16 -44.07
C LEU A 418 -5.22 -2.20 -45.15
N ILE A 419 -5.81 -1.05 -45.46
CA ILE A 419 -6.90 -0.94 -46.42
C ILE A 419 -6.49 0.01 -47.54
N ASP A 420 -6.39 -0.55 -48.74
CA ASP A 420 -6.14 0.20 -49.95
C ASP A 420 -7.49 0.54 -50.60
N ILE A 421 -7.76 1.82 -50.80
CA ILE A 421 -9.01 2.31 -51.42
C ILE A 421 -8.72 3.31 -52.55
N PRO A 422 -9.66 3.52 -53.48
CA PRO A 422 -9.54 4.58 -54.48
C PRO A 422 -9.44 5.97 -53.87
N VAL A 423 -8.79 6.92 -54.57
CA VAL A 423 -8.65 8.32 -54.11
C VAL A 423 -9.99 8.95 -53.76
N ASN A 424 -11.01 8.77 -54.59
CA ASN A 424 -12.32 9.39 -54.40
C ASN A 424 -13.24 8.43 -53.63
N SER A 425 -13.02 8.31 -52.32
CA SER A 425 -13.77 7.41 -51.46
C SER A 425 -14.27 8.11 -50.20
N ASN A 426 -15.40 7.66 -49.68
CA ASN A 426 -15.92 8.07 -48.38
C ASN A 426 -15.59 7.00 -47.34
N VAL A 427 -15.19 7.41 -46.15
CA VAL A 427 -14.71 6.51 -45.11
C VAL A 427 -15.44 6.79 -43.80
N GLN A 428 -16.03 5.77 -43.21
CA GLN A 428 -16.61 5.82 -41.88
C GLN A 428 -15.92 4.79 -40.97
N ILE A 429 -15.33 5.22 -39.87
CA ILE A 429 -14.62 4.37 -38.91
C ILE A 429 -15.21 4.56 -37.52
N GLU A 430 -15.58 3.46 -36.89
CA GLU A 430 -15.97 3.42 -35.48
C GLU A 430 -15.10 2.41 -34.74
N THR A 431 -14.37 2.87 -33.73
CA THR A 431 -13.54 2.01 -32.89
C THR A 431 -13.50 2.47 -31.44
N ARG A 432 -13.10 1.58 -30.53
CA ARG A 432 -12.89 1.95 -29.12
C ARG A 432 -11.44 2.35 -28.87
N THR A 433 -10.49 1.61 -29.43
CA THR A 433 -9.06 1.80 -29.17
C THR A 433 -8.25 1.60 -30.44
N GLY A 434 -7.19 2.38 -30.63
CA GLY A 434 -6.18 2.16 -31.67
C GLY A 434 -5.82 3.45 -32.41
N ASP A 435 -4.65 3.45 -33.04
CA ASP A 435 -4.18 4.58 -33.83
C ASP A 435 -4.67 4.46 -35.28
N LEU A 436 -5.15 5.57 -35.83
CA LEU A 436 -5.75 5.64 -37.16
C LEU A 436 -4.90 6.54 -38.05
N PHE A 437 -4.54 6.03 -39.23
CA PHE A 437 -3.76 6.74 -40.24
C PHE A 437 -4.54 6.70 -41.56
N ILE A 438 -4.99 7.85 -42.04
CA ILE A 438 -5.82 7.96 -43.24
C ILE A 438 -5.15 8.93 -44.21
N ASN A 439 -4.64 8.40 -45.31
CA ASN A 439 -3.79 9.15 -46.24
C ASN A 439 -4.33 9.09 -47.68
N ASP A 440 -4.13 10.18 -48.41
CA ASP A 440 -4.34 10.28 -49.87
C ASP A 440 -5.79 10.00 -50.32
N ILE A 441 -6.77 10.37 -49.49
CA ILE A 441 -8.20 10.28 -49.80
C ILE A 441 -8.74 11.66 -50.20
N ASN A 442 -9.81 11.64 -50.99
CA ASN A 442 -10.52 12.82 -51.46
C ASN A 442 -12.03 12.56 -51.38
N GLY A 443 -12.61 12.85 -50.22
CA GLY A 443 -14.00 12.50 -49.94
C GLY A 443 -14.43 12.87 -48.53
N GLU A 444 -15.57 12.34 -48.11
CA GLU A 444 -16.13 12.53 -46.77
C GLU A 444 -15.53 11.52 -45.78
N ILE A 445 -15.04 12.01 -44.64
CA ILE A 445 -14.44 11.16 -43.60
C ILE A 445 -15.18 11.32 -42.28
N LYS A 446 -15.69 10.22 -41.74
CA LYS A 446 -16.38 10.14 -40.45
C LYS A 446 -15.65 9.18 -39.52
N VAL A 447 -14.90 9.69 -38.57
CA VAL A 447 -14.12 8.89 -37.62
C VAL A 447 -14.63 9.12 -36.21
N LYS A 448 -14.90 8.04 -35.48
CA LYS A 448 -15.23 8.07 -34.07
C LYS A 448 -14.39 7.04 -33.31
N THR A 449 -13.57 7.51 -32.38
CA THR A 449 -12.79 6.67 -31.48
C THR A 449 -12.97 7.07 -30.02
N GLN A 450 -12.85 6.11 -29.09
CA GLN A 450 -12.81 6.44 -27.66
C GLN A 450 -11.37 6.73 -27.22
N THR A 451 -10.39 5.98 -27.70
CA THR A 451 -8.99 6.18 -27.33
C THR A 451 -8.04 5.89 -28.49
N GLY A 452 -7.08 6.77 -28.72
CA GLY A 452 -6.08 6.61 -29.78
C GLY A 452 -5.90 7.87 -30.61
N SER A 453 -4.77 7.95 -31.31
CA SER A 453 -4.42 9.11 -32.14
C SER A 453 -5.02 8.98 -33.52
N ILE A 454 -5.54 10.08 -34.07
CA ILE A 454 -6.07 10.13 -35.43
C ILE A 454 -5.15 11.02 -36.25
N ASN A 455 -4.54 10.46 -37.29
CA ASN A 455 -3.70 11.15 -38.23
C ASN A 455 -4.36 11.11 -39.61
N LEU A 456 -4.70 12.28 -40.15
CA LEU A 456 -5.34 12.44 -41.45
C LEU A 456 -4.43 13.26 -42.35
N GLN A 457 -4.05 12.70 -43.50
CA GLN A 457 -3.35 13.41 -44.56
C GLN A 457 -4.14 13.33 -45.87
N THR A 458 -5.11 14.23 -46.06
CA THR A 458 -6.21 13.98 -47.01
C THR A 458 -6.90 15.27 -47.47
N THR A 459 -7.69 15.19 -48.54
CA THR A 459 -8.61 16.28 -48.92
C THR A 459 -10.02 15.95 -48.42
N LEU A 460 -10.60 16.83 -47.61
CA LEU A 460 -11.96 16.66 -47.08
C LEU A 460 -12.99 17.32 -47.99
N ARG A 461 -14.09 16.62 -48.24
CA ARG A 461 -15.25 17.09 -49.00
C ARG A 461 -16.54 16.79 -48.27
N GLY A 462 -17.60 17.54 -48.58
CA GLY A 462 -18.92 17.30 -48.02
C GLY A 462 -18.96 17.59 -46.52
N HIS A 463 -19.32 16.60 -45.70
CA HIS A 463 -19.52 16.77 -44.25
C HIS A 463 -18.65 15.81 -43.44
N SER A 464 -17.38 16.17 -43.21
CA SER A 464 -16.46 15.32 -42.46
C SER A 464 -16.56 15.55 -40.95
N GLN A 465 -16.39 14.48 -40.17
CA GLN A 465 -16.51 14.51 -38.73
C GLN A 465 -15.45 13.61 -38.10
N VAL A 466 -14.54 14.19 -37.31
CA VAL A 466 -13.47 13.46 -36.64
C VAL A 466 -13.62 13.66 -35.13
N GLN A 467 -13.91 12.58 -34.41
CA GLN A 467 -14.20 12.60 -32.98
C GLN A 467 -13.35 11.61 -32.21
N SER A 468 -12.75 12.09 -31.11
CA SER A 468 -12.05 11.26 -30.13
C SER A 468 -12.50 11.60 -28.70
N THR A 469 -12.65 10.62 -27.81
CA THR A 469 -12.81 10.92 -26.37
C THR A 469 -11.45 11.22 -25.73
N SER A 470 -10.42 10.44 -26.05
CA SER A 470 -9.07 10.61 -25.52
C SER A 470 -8.01 10.30 -26.57
N GLY A 471 -7.33 11.33 -27.06
CA GLY A 471 -6.29 11.16 -28.08
C GLY A 471 -6.05 12.42 -28.88
N GLN A 472 -4.88 12.48 -29.52
CA GLN A 472 -4.50 13.59 -30.38
C GLN A 472 -5.13 13.44 -31.76
N ILE A 473 -5.59 14.56 -32.33
CA ILE A 473 -6.08 14.63 -33.71
C ILE A 473 -5.11 15.50 -34.50
N ASN A 474 -4.43 14.91 -35.47
CA ASN A 474 -3.57 15.62 -36.42
C ASN A 474 -4.23 15.54 -37.80
N PHE A 475 -4.57 16.70 -38.35
CA PHE A 475 -5.03 16.83 -39.72
C PHE A 475 -4.03 17.64 -40.51
N CYS A 476 -3.62 17.14 -41.66
CA CYS A 476 -2.92 17.92 -42.66
C CYS A 476 -3.56 17.71 -44.03
N GLY A 477 -3.95 18.79 -44.70
CA GLY A 477 -4.66 18.64 -45.95
C GLY A 477 -5.38 19.89 -46.42
N SER A 478 -6.14 19.73 -47.49
CA SER A 478 -7.03 20.76 -48.00
C SER A 478 -8.49 20.47 -47.66
N LEU A 479 -9.26 21.53 -47.48
CA LEU A 479 -10.70 21.48 -47.25
C LEU A 479 -11.39 22.04 -48.50
N ASP A 480 -12.43 21.36 -48.97
CA ASP A 480 -13.27 21.89 -50.05
C ASP A 480 -13.96 23.19 -49.58
N PRO A 481 -13.93 24.30 -50.34
CA PRO A 481 -14.61 25.54 -49.95
C PRO A 481 -16.12 25.41 -49.66
N GLN A 482 -16.76 24.32 -50.09
CA GLN A 482 -18.16 24.00 -49.81
C GLN A 482 -18.34 23.01 -48.65
N SER A 483 -17.27 22.49 -48.04
CA SER A 483 -17.36 21.51 -46.96
C SER A 483 -17.79 22.13 -45.63
N SER A 484 -18.29 21.25 -44.76
CA SER A 484 -18.51 21.55 -43.34
C SER A 484 -17.84 20.45 -42.52
N ASP A 485 -16.73 20.79 -41.87
CA ASP A 485 -15.87 19.82 -41.19
C ASP A 485 -15.85 20.07 -39.68
N LEU A 486 -16.05 19.00 -38.89
CA LEU A 486 -16.06 19.03 -37.44
C LEU A 486 -14.92 18.18 -36.85
N PHE A 487 -14.06 18.80 -36.06
CA PHE A 487 -13.04 18.13 -35.27
C PHE A 487 -13.37 18.27 -33.78
N LYS A 488 -13.55 17.15 -33.09
CA LYS A 488 -13.88 17.15 -31.67
C LYS A 488 -13.00 16.20 -30.86
N SER A 489 -12.44 16.69 -29.76
CA SER A 489 -11.76 15.85 -28.76
C SER A 489 -12.23 16.19 -27.35
N ASP A 490 -12.54 15.22 -26.50
CA ASP A 490 -12.82 15.54 -25.09
C ASP A 490 -11.52 15.73 -24.29
N SER A 491 -10.48 14.95 -24.59
CA SER A 491 -9.17 15.00 -23.93
C SER A 491 -8.05 14.71 -24.93
N GLY A 492 -7.47 15.77 -25.49
CA GLY A 492 -6.34 15.69 -26.40
C GLY A 492 -6.14 16.95 -27.22
N ASN A 493 -4.95 17.08 -27.80
CA ASN A 493 -4.60 18.18 -28.68
C ASN A 493 -5.21 17.99 -30.06
N ILE A 494 -5.62 19.09 -30.70
CA ILE A 494 -6.09 19.09 -32.09
C ILE A 494 -5.16 20.00 -32.88
N ASN A 495 -4.38 19.41 -33.78
CA ASN A 495 -3.46 20.13 -34.66
C ASN A 495 -3.99 20.04 -36.09
N ILE A 496 -4.28 21.18 -36.71
CA ILE A 496 -4.80 21.27 -38.08
C ILE A 496 -3.80 22.07 -38.91
N THR A 497 -3.23 21.48 -39.95
CA THR A 497 -2.34 22.15 -40.90
C THR A 497 -3.07 22.32 -42.23
N LEU A 498 -3.30 23.57 -42.62
CA LEU A 498 -4.00 23.94 -43.85
C LEU A 498 -3.08 24.72 -44.80
N PRO A 499 -3.30 24.64 -46.12
CA PRO A 499 -2.50 25.41 -47.06
C PRO A 499 -2.73 26.92 -46.86
N SER A 500 -1.70 27.72 -47.09
CA SER A 500 -1.71 29.17 -46.86
C SER A 500 -2.80 29.95 -47.62
N ASN A 501 -3.36 29.37 -48.68
CA ASN A 501 -4.45 29.92 -49.49
C ASN A 501 -5.85 29.37 -49.13
N ALA A 502 -5.99 28.64 -48.01
CA ALA A 502 -7.27 28.09 -47.58
C ALA A 502 -8.34 29.18 -47.33
N ALA A 503 -9.54 28.94 -47.87
CA ALA A 503 -10.72 29.79 -47.67
C ALA A 503 -11.65 29.16 -46.63
N LEU A 504 -11.66 29.70 -45.40
CA LEU A 504 -12.33 29.07 -44.26
C LEU A 504 -13.06 30.07 -43.37
N ASN A 505 -14.10 29.57 -42.70
CA ASN A 505 -14.79 30.18 -41.58
C ASN A 505 -14.63 29.26 -40.36
N LEU A 506 -13.77 29.69 -39.43
CA LEU A 506 -13.34 28.95 -38.26
C LEU A 506 -14.21 29.29 -37.05
N SER A 507 -14.82 28.27 -36.47
CA SER A 507 -15.37 28.28 -35.13
C SER A 507 -14.54 27.36 -34.25
N SER A 508 -13.80 27.91 -33.29
CA SER A 508 -13.01 27.11 -32.35
C SER A 508 -13.44 27.37 -30.90
N SER A 509 -13.59 26.31 -30.13
CA SER A 509 -13.92 26.40 -28.70
C SER A 509 -13.07 25.45 -27.87
N ASN A 510 -12.56 25.95 -26.74
CA ASN A 510 -11.72 25.20 -25.82
C ASN A 510 -11.95 25.69 -24.39
N SER A 511 -12.21 24.78 -23.44
CA SER A 511 -12.44 25.17 -22.04
C SER A 511 -11.18 25.71 -21.34
N THR A 512 -9.98 25.40 -21.86
CA THR A 512 -8.69 25.85 -21.32
C THR A 512 -8.16 27.14 -21.96
N ASN A 513 -8.88 27.69 -22.95
CA ASN A 513 -8.49 28.88 -23.70
C ASN A 513 -7.09 28.80 -24.38
N GLN A 514 -6.64 27.59 -24.73
CA GLN A 514 -5.39 27.36 -25.44
C GLN A 514 -5.68 27.12 -26.94
N ILE A 515 -5.86 28.22 -27.68
CA ILE A 515 -6.12 28.20 -29.12
C ILE A 515 -5.09 29.08 -29.83
N TYR A 516 -4.35 28.49 -30.76
CA TYR A 516 -3.34 29.17 -31.58
C TYR A 516 -3.74 29.08 -33.05
N ASN A 517 -3.80 30.21 -33.75
CA ASN A 517 -4.24 30.29 -35.15
C ASN A 517 -3.27 31.14 -35.99
N ASP A 518 -2.47 30.49 -36.83
CA ASP A 518 -1.48 31.12 -37.70
C ASP A 518 -2.09 31.94 -38.87
N PHE A 519 -3.40 31.79 -39.11
CA PHE A 519 -4.12 32.59 -40.12
C PHE A 519 -4.49 34.00 -39.63
N ASN A 520 -4.29 34.30 -38.34
CA ASN A 520 -4.60 35.58 -37.66
C ASN A 520 -6.07 36.02 -37.66
N ASN A 521 -6.93 35.38 -38.45
CA ASN A 521 -8.37 35.66 -38.55
C ASN A 521 -9.15 34.34 -38.55
N ASN A 522 -10.39 34.40 -38.06
CA ASN A 522 -11.33 33.27 -38.12
C ASN A 522 -12.01 33.16 -39.50
N GLU A 523 -11.92 34.20 -40.32
CA GLU A 523 -12.42 34.20 -41.68
C GLU A 523 -11.27 34.52 -42.64
N THR A 524 -10.92 33.57 -43.51
CA THR A 524 -9.86 33.77 -44.51
C THR A 524 -10.28 33.35 -45.91
N GLY A 525 -9.56 33.86 -46.91
CA GLY A 525 -9.81 33.57 -48.33
C GLY A 525 -11.08 34.17 -48.90
N THR A 526 -11.30 33.92 -50.19
CA THR A 526 -12.46 34.37 -50.96
C THR A 526 -13.66 33.47 -50.74
N VAL A 527 -14.87 34.02 -50.77
CA VAL A 527 -16.11 33.25 -50.75
C VAL A 527 -16.21 32.38 -52.02
N PRO A 528 -16.69 31.13 -51.96
CA PRO A 528 -17.17 30.42 -50.76
C PRO A 528 -16.06 29.98 -49.80
N ARG A 529 -16.38 29.86 -48.51
CA ARG A 529 -15.45 29.45 -47.44
C ARG A 529 -15.98 28.18 -46.77
N THR A 530 -15.09 27.22 -46.51
CA THR A 530 -15.45 26.02 -45.75
C THR A 530 -15.85 26.39 -44.32
N ARG A 531 -16.81 25.67 -43.73
CA ARG A 531 -17.10 25.79 -42.30
C ARG A 531 -16.23 24.81 -41.53
N LEU A 532 -15.30 25.30 -40.73
CA LEU A 532 -14.43 24.49 -39.89
C LEU A 532 -14.79 24.69 -38.42
N GLU A 533 -15.30 23.65 -37.77
CA GLU A 533 -15.64 23.66 -36.35
C GLU A 533 -14.67 22.78 -35.56
N ILE A 534 -13.99 23.37 -34.57
CA ILE A 534 -13.03 22.66 -33.72
C ILE A 534 -13.43 22.82 -32.27
N THR A 535 -13.66 21.70 -31.58
CA THR A 535 -14.03 21.72 -30.16
C THR A 535 -13.13 20.77 -29.38
N THR A 536 -12.45 21.29 -28.35
CA THR A 536 -11.78 20.44 -27.35
C THR A 536 -12.21 20.80 -25.94
N ARG A 537 -12.47 19.80 -25.08
CA ARG A 537 -12.72 20.10 -23.67
C ARG A 537 -11.40 20.31 -22.94
N THR A 538 -10.45 19.40 -23.06
CA THR A 538 -9.12 19.50 -22.44
C THR A 538 -8.03 19.19 -23.46
N GLY A 539 -7.11 20.14 -23.67
CA GLY A 539 -6.05 20.05 -24.69
C GLY A 539 -5.85 21.38 -25.41
N THR A 540 -4.83 21.48 -26.25
CA THR A 540 -4.56 22.67 -27.06
C THR A 540 -5.13 22.50 -28.47
N VAL A 541 -5.65 23.60 -29.05
CA VAL A 541 -6.01 23.67 -30.47
C VAL A 541 -4.96 24.50 -31.18
N THR A 542 -4.32 23.94 -32.20
CA THR A 542 -3.30 24.62 -33.00
C THR A 542 -3.67 24.53 -34.47
N ILE A 543 -3.74 25.67 -35.14
CA ILE A 543 -4.06 25.77 -36.57
C ILE A 543 -2.87 26.39 -37.27
N HIS A 544 -2.19 25.57 -38.08
CA HIS A 544 -0.99 25.94 -38.80
C HIS A 544 -1.28 26.35 -40.23
N LYS A 545 -0.59 27.40 -40.66
CA LYS A 545 -0.61 27.89 -42.03
C LYS A 545 0.58 27.31 -42.81
N GLY A 546 0.33 26.24 -43.56
CA GLY A 546 1.33 25.55 -44.38
C GLY A 546 1.73 26.35 -45.63
N ILE A 547 3.03 26.41 -45.92
CA ILE A 547 3.57 27.12 -47.09
C ILE A 547 3.32 26.25 -48.34
N VAL A 548 2.62 26.82 -49.33
CA VAL A 548 2.24 26.11 -50.56
C VAL A 548 3.40 26.17 -51.56
N SER A 549 4.47 25.42 -51.32
CA SER A 549 5.53 25.18 -52.32
C SER A 549 5.29 23.88 -53.11
N ASP A 550 4.60 22.90 -52.51
CA ASP A 550 4.05 21.70 -53.16
C ASP A 550 2.95 21.10 -52.25
N PRO A 551 1.75 20.75 -52.76
CA PRO A 551 0.66 20.15 -51.98
C PRO A 551 1.03 18.84 -51.26
N LYS A 552 2.12 18.15 -51.64
CA LYS A 552 2.64 16.99 -50.91
C LYS A 552 3.66 17.34 -49.81
N LEU A 553 4.21 18.55 -49.82
CA LEU A 553 5.31 18.99 -48.94
C LEU A 553 4.88 19.97 -47.82
N PHE A 554 3.64 20.47 -47.80
CA PHE A 554 3.22 21.32 -46.66
C PHE A 554 2.86 20.53 -45.39
N CYS A 555 2.77 19.19 -45.52
CA CYS A 555 2.53 18.27 -44.41
C CYS A 555 3.80 17.70 -43.77
N SER A 556 4.97 18.00 -44.34
CA SER A 556 6.28 17.52 -43.87
C SER A 556 6.99 18.47 -42.93
#